data_AF-A0A0F9RE85-F1
#
_entry.id   AF-A0A0F9RE85-F1
#
_cell.length_a   1.000
_cell.length_b   1.000
_cell.length_c   1.000
_cell.angle_alpha   90.00
_cell.angle_beta   90.00
_cell.angle_gamma   90.00
#
_symmetry.space_group_name_H-M   'P 1'
#
loop_
_entity.id
_entity.type
_entity.pdbx_description
1 polymer ?
#
loop_
_entity_poly.entity_id
_entity_poly.type
_entity_poly.pdbx_seq_one_letter_code
_entity_poly.pdbx_strand_id
1 'polypeptide(L)'
;MRVGSLFAGVGGFDIAVERAGMEVVWQSENDEHASRVLDHHWPDLNVGDIHDIRLARYTKATRPRYLTDRDKADAVTFYNAGESIGSVASRFAVTRQAMHDILKRRTEMRPNLRYGADNHFHRGTKASKSAHRKVDNAIKRGRLIQPNRCENCQTVPKPMSDGRTRIQAHHDDYDKPLKVRWLCQECHHGQHKPRGEGGQRESIAPAVDVLVGGFP
;
A
#
# COMPACT_ATOMS: atom_id res chain seq x y z
N MET A 1 -4.83 19.33 10.93
CA MET A 1 -4.71 17.85 10.83
C MET A 1 -4.60 17.32 12.23
N ARG A 2 -5.21 16.16 12.51
CA ARG A 2 -5.19 15.50 13.82
C ARG A 2 -3.99 14.57 13.89
N VAL A 3 -3.20 14.68 14.95
CA VAL A 3 -1.90 14.00 15.11
C VAL A 3 -1.93 13.12 16.34
N GLY A 4 -1.45 11.88 16.19
CA GLY A 4 -1.10 11.00 17.30
C GLY A 4 0.41 10.95 17.44
N SER A 5 0.92 11.12 18.66
CA SER A 5 2.35 11.09 18.95
C SER A 5 2.73 9.76 19.60
N LEU A 6 3.75 9.09 19.06
CA LEU A 6 4.26 7.79 19.51
C LEU A 6 5.68 7.94 20.04
N PHE A 7 5.99 7.42 21.23
CA PHE A 7 7.29 7.66 21.87
C PHE A 7 7.54 9.18 21.97
N ALA A 8 6.56 9.88 22.54
CA ALA A 8 6.48 11.34 22.51
C ALA A 8 7.64 12.00 23.28
N GLY A 9 8.25 11.29 24.23
CA GLY A 9 9.28 11.81 25.12
C GLY A 9 8.76 13.05 25.85
N VAL A 10 9.55 14.11 25.87
CA VAL A 10 9.16 15.41 26.45
C VAL A 10 8.34 16.29 25.49
N GLY A 11 7.72 15.72 24.44
CA GLY A 11 6.80 16.42 23.54
C GLY A 11 7.47 17.28 22.46
N GLY A 12 8.73 17.01 22.10
CA GLY A 12 9.48 17.85 21.15
C GLY A 12 8.85 17.90 19.75
N PHE A 13 8.28 16.78 19.27
CA PHE A 13 7.54 16.75 18.01
C PHE A 13 6.14 17.37 18.14
N ASP A 14 5.50 17.20 19.29
CA ASP A 14 4.18 17.73 19.63
C ASP A 14 4.15 19.26 19.54
N ILE A 15 5.11 19.95 20.18
CA ILE A 15 5.29 21.41 20.02
C ILE A 15 5.51 21.78 18.54
N ALA A 16 6.27 20.99 17.79
CA ALA A 16 6.59 21.28 16.40
C ALA A 16 5.38 21.14 15.47
N VAL A 17 4.49 20.16 15.70
CA VAL A 17 3.26 19.99 14.91
C VAL A 17 2.19 21.03 15.27
N GLU A 18 2.06 21.42 16.54
CA GLU A 18 1.17 22.51 16.94
C GLU A 18 1.60 23.85 16.34
N ARG A 19 2.90 24.16 16.37
CA ARG A 19 3.47 25.34 15.68
C ARG A 19 3.25 25.32 14.16
N ALA A 20 3.04 24.14 13.57
CA ALA A 20 2.69 23.97 12.16
C ALA A 20 1.17 24.00 11.88
N GLY A 21 0.33 24.32 12.88
CA GLY A 21 -1.13 24.41 12.74
C GLY A 21 -1.83 23.04 12.73
N MET A 22 -1.24 22.03 13.36
CA MET A 22 -1.85 20.72 13.58
C MET A 22 -2.30 20.57 15.03
N GLU A 23 -3.19 19.62 15.28
CA GLU A 23 -3.82 19.35 16.59
C GLU A 23 -3.29 18.01 17.10
N VAL A 24 -2.58 17.99 18.24
CA VAL A 24 -2.23 16.74 18.93
C VAL A 24 -3.48 16.25 19.66
N VAL A 25 -3.89 15.00 19.41
CA VAL A 25 -5.16 14.45 19.94
C VAL A 25 -4.98 13.22 20.85
N TRP A 26 -3.76 12.70 20.93
CA TRP A 26 -3.28 11.77 21.95
C TRP A 26 -1.76 11.58 21.81
N GLN A 27 -1.12 11.19 22.91
CA GLN A 27 0.32 10.94 23.03
C GLN A 27 0.54 9.55 23.64
N SER A 28 1.63 8.87 23.28
CA SER A 28 2.04 7.61 23.89
C SER A 28 3.44 7.76 24.44
N GLU A 29 3.54 7.73 25.77
CA GLU A 29 4.79 7.75 26.50
C GLU A 29 4.63 6.95 27.80
N ASN A 30 5.62 6.11 28.13
CA ASN A 30 5.60 5.26 29.32
C ASN A 30 6.76 5.53 30.30
N ASP A 31 7.74 6.36 29.94
CA ASP A 31 8.69 6.89 30.91
C ASP A 31 7.99 7.90 31.85
N GLU A 32 8.17 7.70 33.17
CA GLU A 32 7.50 8.54 34.18
C GLU A 32 7.96 10.01 34.14
N HIS A 33 9.23 10.28 33.80
CA HIS A 33 9.76 11.64 33.79
C HIS A 33 9.23 12.40 32.58
N ALA A 34 9.27 11.80 31.40
CA ALA A 34 8.69 12.30 30.18
C ALA A 34 7.18 12.52 30.33
N SER A 35 6.44 11.55 30.87
CA SER A 35 4.99 11.64 31.12
C SER A 35 4.62 12.86 31.99
N ARG A 36 5.36 13.11 33.08
CA ARG A 36 5.15 14.31 33.94
C ARG A 36 5.39 15.63 33.20
N VAL A 37 6.25 15.66 32.19
CA VAL A 37 6.47 16.84 31.34
C VAL A 37 5.35 16.99 30.32
N LEU A 38 4.88 15.89 29.73
CA LEU A 38 3.72 15.89 28.83
C LEU A 38 2.46 16.37 29.55
N ASP A 39 2.12 15.81 30.71
CA ASP A 39 0.93 16.17 31.50
C ASP A 39 0.91 17.65 31.93
N HIS A 40 2.08 18.29 32.04
CA HIS A 40 2.19 19.72 32.32
C HIS A 40 1.82 20.60 31.12
N HIS A 41 2.11 20.15 29.89
CA HIS A 41 1.87 20.88 28.65
C HIS A 41 0.53 20.50 27.99
N TRP A 42 0.17 19.23 28.03
CA TRP A 42 -1.06 18.65 27.49
C TRP A 42 -1.72 17.71 28.52
N PRO A 43 -2.44 18.26 29.50
CA PRO A 43 -3.20 17.45 30.45
C PRO A 43 -4.11 16.44 29.75
N ASP A 44 -4.16 15.22 30.29
CA ASP A 44 -5.03 14.12 29.86
C ASP A 44 -4.82 13.61 28.41
N LEU A 45 -3.75 14.02 27.69
CA LEU A 45 -3.47 13.52 26.33
C LEU A 45 -2.56 12.29 26.28
N ASN A 46 -1.75 12.02 27.31
CA ASN A 46 -0.92 10.81 27.35
C ASN A 46 -1.79 9.58 27.66
N VAL A 47 -1.84 8.62 26.73
CA VAL A 47 -2.56 7.35 26.86
C VAL A 47 -1.66 6.18 27.26
N GLY A 48 -0.39 6.43 27.57
CA GLY A 48 0.53 5.45 28.14
C GLY A 48 1.15 4.49 27.11
N ASP A 49 1.30 3.24 27.52
CA ASP A 49 2.07 2.23 26.79
C ASP A 49 1.45 1.87 25.42
N ILE A 50 2.27 1.93 24.38
CA ILE A 50 1.93 1.58 23.00
C ILE A 50 1.37 0.16 22.82
N HIS A 51 1.69 -0.78 23.72
CA HIS A 51 1.14 -2.13 23.69
C HIS A 51 -0.35 -2.19 24.02
N ASP A 52 -0.86 -1.22 24.79
CA ASP A 52 -2.28 -1.12 25.16
C ASP A 52 -3.08 -0.25 24.17
N ILE A 53 -2.41 0.62 23.40
CA ILE A 53 -3.06 1.46 22.38
C ILE A 53 -3.57 0.62 21.21
N ARG A 54 -4.90 0.58 21.07
CA ARG A 54 -5.57 -0.07 19.94
C ARG A 54 -6.14 0.95 18.96
N LEU A 55 -5.56 0.99 17.77
CA LEU A 55 -6.16 1.70 16.64
C LEU A 55 -7.49 1.03 16.25
N ALA A 56 -8.49 1.84 15.92
CA ALA A 56 -9.86 1.45 15.53
C ALA A 56 -9.98 0.34 14.45
N ARG A 57 -8.90 0.06 13.71
CA ARG A 57 -8.84 -0.90 12.60
C ARG A 57 -8.17 -2.22 12.97
N TYR A 58 -7.64 -2.38 14.19
CA TYR A 58 -6.96 -3.60 14.63
C TYR A 58 -7.95 -4.63 15.18
N THR A 59 -8.44 -5.52 14.33
CA THR A 59 -9.34 -6.62 14.72
C THR A 59 -8.67 -7.99 14.60
N LYS A 60 -9.26 -9.02 15.19
CA LYS A 60 -8.81 -10.42 15.06
C LYS A 60 -8.85 -10.92 13.60
N ALA A 61 -9.68 -10.31 12.74
CA ALA A 61 -9.73 -10.59 11.30
C ALA A 61 -8.54 -9.97 10.52
N THR A 62 -7.92 -8.92 11.06
CA THR A 62 -6.72 -8.27 10.50
C THR A 62 -5.41 -8.72 11.18
N ARG A 63 -5.48 -9.64 12.15
CA ARG A 63 -4.27 -10.22 12.77
C ARG A 63 -3.47 -10.96 11.69
N PRO A 64 -2.15 -10.70 11.53
CA PRO A 64 -1.31 -11.53 10.67
C PRO A 64 -1.46 -12.99 11.11
N ARG A 65 -1.85 -13.88 10.18
CA ARG A 65 -1.95 -15.31 10.48
C ARG A 65 -0.54 -15.83 10.80
N TYR A 66 -0.32 -16.19 12.06
CA TYR A 66 0.87 -16.95 12.43
C TYR A 66 0.76 -18.34 11.82
N LEU A 67 1.65 -18.66 10.88
CA LEU A 67 1.76 -20.00 10.33
C LEU A 67 2.26 -20.96 11.42
N THR A 68 1.60 -22.11 11.54
CA THR A 68 2.11 -23.26 12.30
C THR A 68 3.36 -23.83 11.64
N ASP A 69 4.14 -24.67 12.33
CA ASP A 69 5.29 -25.32 11.68
C ASP A 69 4.88 -26.27 10.55
N ARG A 70 3.67 -26.84 10.62
CA ARG A 70 3.05 -27.55 9.50
C ARG A 70 2.77 -26.62 8.32
N ASP A 71 2.11 -25.47 8.54
CA ASP A 71 1.89 -24.48 7.46
C ASP A 71 3.22 -24.04 6.80
N LYS A 72 4.30 -23.91 7.59
CA LYS A 72 5.64 -23.54 7.08
C LYS A 72 6.26 -24.67 6.25
N ALA A 73 6.08 -25.93 6.64
CA ALA A 73 6.53 -27.09 5.87
C ALA A 73 5.73 -27.23 4.56
N ASP A 74 4.40 -27.12 4.64
CA ASP A 74 3.51 -27.14 3.48
C ASP A 74 3.85 -26.00 2.50
N ALA A 75 4.18 -24.79 3.02
CA ALA A 75 4.65 -23.67 2.19
C ALA A 75 5.95 -23.96 1.44
N VAL A 76 6.91 -24.68 2.04
CA VAL A 76 8.13 -25.14 1.35
C VAL A 76 7.77 -26.16 0.26
N THR A 77 6.88 -27.11 0.56
CA THR A 77 6.40 -28.11 -0.41
C THR A 77 5.76 -27.44 -1.64
N PHE A 78 4.84 -26.48 -1.45
CA PHE A 78 4.23 -25.75 -2.57
C PHE A 78 5.25 -24.92 -3.37
N TYR A 79 6.20 -24.26 -2.69
CA TYR A 79 7.26 -23.50 -3.35
C TYR A 79 8.17 -24.37 -4.21
N ASN A 80 8.52 -25.57 -3.72
CA ASN A 80 9.35 -26.55 -4.42
C ASN A 80 8.61 -27.25 -5.56
N ALA A 81 7.29 -27.45 -5.44
CA ALA A 81 6.41 -27.87 -6.53
C ALA A 81 6.27 -26.82 -7.65
N GLY A 82 6.90 -25.65 -7.52
CA GLY A 82 7.01 -24.63 -8.55
C GLY A 82 6.24 -23.34 -8.25
N GLU A 83 5.33 -23.34 -7.28
CA GLU A 83 4.41 -22.21 -7.05
C GLU A 83 5.13 -20.90 -6.75
N SER A 84 4.51 -19.79 -7.15
CA SER A 84 5.01 -18.45 -6.85
C SER A 84 5.00 -18.15 -5.35
N ILE A 85 5.97 -17.37 -4.85
CA ILE A 85 5.95 -16.85 -3.46
C ILE A 85 4.63 -16.11 -3.19
N GLY A 86 4.05 -15.46 -4.22
CA GLY A 86 2.73 -14.85 -4.14
C GLY A 86 1.59 -15.85 -3.95
N SER A 87 1.54 -16.92 -4.76
CA SER A 87 0.54 -18.00 -4.63
C SER A 87 0.61 -18.66 -3.26
N VAL A 88 1.81 -19.05 -2.83
CA VAL A 88 2.02 -19.65 -1.51
C VAL A 88 1.60 -18.67 -0.40
N ALA A 89 1.94 -17.38 -0.50
CA ALA A 89 1.49 -16.37 0.47
C ALA A 89 -0.04 -16.26 0.54
N SER A 90 -0.72 -16.25 -0.62
CA SER A 90 -2.19 -16.22 -0.70
C SER A 90 -2.84 -17.46 -0.08
N ARG A 91 -2.29 -18.66 -0.29
CA ARG A 91 -2.80 -19.91 0.32
C ARG A 91 -2.85 -19.84 1.86
N PHE A 92 -1.86 -19.21 2.47
CA PHE A 92 -1.77 -19.08 3.93
C PHE A 92 -2.27 -17.72 4.47
N ALA A 93 -2.91 -16.90 3.61
CA ALA A 93 -3.43 -15.57 3.98
C ALA A 93 -2.40 -14.66 4.67
N VAL A 94 -1.15 -14.65 4.16
CA VAL A 94 -0.07 -13.77 4.64
C VAL A 94 0.50 -12.90 3.53
N THR A 95 1.27 -11.88 3.90
CA THR A 95 1.91 -11.02 2.91
C THR A 95 3.00 -11.78 2.15
N ARG A 96 3.22 -11.39 0.88
CA ARG A 96 4.32 -11.92 0.06
C ARG A 96 5.69 -11.77 0.75
N GLN A 97 5.88 -10.69 1.51
CA GLN A 97 7.13 -10.44 2.22
C GLN A 97 7.31 -11.40 3.41
N ALA A 98 6.28 -11.60 4.23
CA ALA A 98 6.31 -12.59 5.30
C ALA A 98 6.60 -14.00 4.77
N MET A 99 5.95 -14.39 3.66
CA MET A 99 6.20 -15.68 3.02
C MET A 99 7.62 -15.80 2.45
N HIS A 100 8.16 -14.76 1.81
CA HIS A 100 9.55 -14.71 1.36
C HIS A 100 10.53 -14.96 2.53
N ASP A 101 10.30 -14.32 3.67
CA ASP A 101 11.17 -14.42 4.84
C ASP A 101 11.00 -15.75 5.59
N ILE A 102 9.84 -16.42 5.46
CA ILE A 102 9.64 -17.80 5.94
C ILE A 102 10.42 -18.80 5.07
N LEU A 103 10.31 -18.69 3.75
CA LEU A 103 10.95 -19.58 2.77
C LEU A 103 12.47 -19.43 2.77
N LYS A 104 13.00 -18.20 2.76
CA LYS A 104 14.45 -17.90 2.78
C LYS A 104 15.19 -18.56 3.95
N ARG A 105 14.50 -18.84 5.06
CA ARG A 105 15.05 -19.49 6.26
C ARG A 105 14.90 -21.02 6.28
N ARG A 106 14.22 -21.62 5.30
CA ARG A 106 13.77 -23.02 5.33
C ARG A 106 14.04 -23.81 4.05
N THR A 107 14.38 -23.15 2.95
CA THR A 107 14.70 -23.81 1.69
C THR A 107 15.68 -22.98 0.87
N GLU A 108 16.35 -23.61 -0.09
CA GLU A 108 17.18 -22.89 -1.04
C GLU A 108 16.28 -22.06 -1.97
N MET A 109 16.53 -20.75 -2.00
CA MET A 109 15.74 -19.86 -2.84
C MET A 109 16.12 -20.08 -4.30
N ARG A 110 15.17 -20.60 -5.10
CA ARG A 110 15.30 -20.77 -6.55
C ARG A 110 15.96 -19.52 -7.18
N PRO A 111 16.92 -19.69 -8.09
CA PRO A 111 17.74 -18.58 -8.59
C PRO A 111 16.88 -17.57 -9.35
N ASN A 112 17.18 -16.28 -9.18
CA ASN A 112 16.47 -15.15 -9.82
C ASN A 112 16.85 -14.98 -11.31
N LEU A 113 16.88 -16.08 -12.04
CA LEU A 113 17.23 -16.18 -13.46
C LEU A 113 15.93 -16.30 -14.28
N ARG A 114 15.88 -15.66 -15.45
CA ARG A 114 14.66 -15.53 -16.27
C ARG A 114 14.61 -16.56 -17.41
N TYR A 115 14.39 -17.82 -17.07
CA TYR A 115 14.31 -18.91 -18.05
C TYR A 115 12.86 -19.25 -18.43
N GLY A 116 12.50 -19.18 -19.72
CA GLY A 116 11.19 -19.62 -20.22
C GLY A 116 10.00 -18.80 -19.70
N ALA A 117 8.78 -19.20 -20.08
CA ALA A 117 7.53 -18.60 -19.58
C ALA A 117 7.10 -19.21 -18.23
N ASP A 118 7.49 -20.46 -17.97
CA ASP A 118 7.02 -21.30 -16.85
C ASP A 118 7.72 -21.00 -15.52
N ASN A 119 8.70 -20.10 -15.53
CA ASN A 119 9.48 -19.74 -14.36
C ASN A 119 8.82 -18.59 -13.60
N HIS A 120 8.62 -18.71 -12.29
CA HIS A 120 8.04 -17.64 -11.46
C HIS A 120 8.85 -16.31 -11.47
N PHE A 121 10.16 -16.34 -11.74
CA PHE A 121 10.98 -15.15 -11.97
C PHE A 121 10.85 -14.57 -13.39
N HIS A 122 10.20 -15.29 -14.32
CA HIS A 122 9.55 -14.71 -15.49
C HIS A 122 8.36 -13.84 -15.05
N ARG A 123 8.66 -12.72 -14.42
CA ARG A 123 7.75 -11.58 -14.42
C ARG A 123 7.66 -11.10 -15.86
N GLY A 124 6.54 -11.40 -16.52
CA GLY A 124 6.24 -10.94 -17.87
C GLY A 124 6.71 -9.50 -18.05
N THR A 125 7.60 -9.29 -19.02
CA THR A 125 8.56 -8.16 -19.06
C THR A 125 7.95 -6.81 -18.63
N LYS A 126 8.23 -6.33 -17.40
CA LYS A 126 7.74 -5.03 -16.85
C LYS A 126 6.33 -4.67 -17.40
N ALA A 127 5.32 -5.48 -17.11
CA ALA A 127 4.05 -5.49 -17.85
C ALA A 127 3.48 -4.10 -18.19
N SER A 128 3.47 -3.13 -17.26
CA SER A 128 3.06 -1.75 -17.56
C SER A 128 3.92 -1.07 -18.64
N LYS A 129 5.26 -0.99 -18.47
CA LYS A 129 6.15 -0.38 -19.48
C LYS A 129 6.16 -1.13 -20.80
N SER A 130 5.91 -2.45 -20.82
CA SER A 130 5.82 -3.22 -22.06
C SER A 130 4.47 -3.04 -22.76
N ALA A 131 3.37 -2.97 -22.01
CA ALA A 131 2.03 -2.69 -22.52
C ALA A 131 1.94 -1.26 -23.08
N HIS A 132 2.32 -0.23 -22.31
CA HIS A 132 2.39 1.16 -22.80
C HIS A 132 3.27 1.26 -24.07
N ARG A 133 4.46 0.64 -24.07
CA ARG A 133 5.32 0.62 -25.27
C ARG A 133 4.70 -0.14 -26.46
N LYS A 134 3.84 -1.14 -26.24
CA LYS A 134 3.08 -1.81 -27.32
C LYS A 134 1.98 -0.90 -27.87
N VAL A 135 1.25 -0.20 -27.01
CA VAL A 135 0.27 0.85 -27.36
C VAL A 135 0.94 1.96 -28.17
N ASP A 136 2.00 2.58 -27.65
CA ASP A 136 2.75 3.65 -28.33
C ASP A 136 3.23 3.21 -29.73
N ASN A 137 3.73 1.98 -29.83
CA ASN A 137 4.19 1.38 -31.08
C ASN A 137 3.05 0.98 -32.03
N ALA A 138 1.82 0.82 -31.55
CA ALA A 138 0.64 0.59 -32.37
C ALA A 138 0.11 1.93 -32.91
N ILE A 139 0.07 2.98 -32.08
CA ILE A 139 -0.26 4.36 -32.49
C ILE A 139 0.72 4.84 -33.56
N LYS A 140 2.04 4.75 -33.30
CA LYS A 140 3.10 5.14 -34.25
C LYS A 140 3.06 4.39 -35.59
N ARG A 141 2.42 3.22 -35.63
CA ARG A 141 2.24 2.39 -36.84
C ARG A 141 0.82 2.48 -37.43
N GLY A 142 -0.03 3.38 -36.94
CA GLY A 142 -1.41 3.53 -37.40
C GLY A 142 -2.34 2.34 -37.09
N ARG A 143 -1.90 1.38 -36.27
CA ARG A 143 -2.68 0.17 -35.90
C ARG A 143 -3.64 0.39 -34.74
N LEU A 144 -3.50 1.53 -34.05
CA LEU A 144 -4.35 1.93 -32.94
C LEU A 144 -4.57 3.44 -33.07
N ILE A 145 -5.82 3.89 -33.15
CA ILE A 145 -6.15 5.32 -33.23
C ILE A 145 -6.49 5.79 -31.82
N GLN A 146 -5.81 6.84 -31.36
CA GLN A 146 -6.13 7.48 -30.10
C GLN A 146 -7.25 8.52 -30.31
N PRO A 147 -8.40 8.41 -29.64
CA PRO A 147 -9.47 9.39 -29.71
C PRO A 147 -9.12 10.66 -28.93
N ASN A 148 -9.74 11.76 -29.31
CA ASN A 148 -9.65 13.04 -28.59
C ASN A 148 -10.64 13.17 -27.43
N ARG A 149 -11.54 12.19 -27.23
CA ARG A 149 -12.55 12.15 -26.16
C ARG A 149 -12.28 11.02 -25.18
N CYS A 150 -12.65 11.24 -23.92
CA CYS A 150 -12.65 10.22 -22.88
C CYS A 150 -13.84 9.26 -23.05
N GLU A 151 -13.62 7.94 -23.03
CA GLU A 151 -14.70 6.95 -23.10
C GLU A 151 -15.64 6.99 -21.89
N ASN A 152 -15.13 7.38 -20.71
CA ASN A 152 -15.91 7.37 -19.46
C ASN A 152 -16.75 8.63 -19.24
N CYS A 153 -16.27 9.81 -19.68
CA CYS A 153 -16.97 11.09 -19.45
C CYS A 153 -17.19 11.94 -20.72
N GLN A 154 -16.80 11.44 -21.90
CA GLN A 154 -17.03 12.02 -23.23
C GLN A 154 -16.43 13.43 -23.49
N THR A 155 -15.77 14.01 -22.49
CA THR A 155 -15.07 15.31 -22.60
C THR A 155 -13.82 15.20 -23.47
N VAL A 156 -13.53 16.30 -24.17
CA VAL A 156 -12.23 16.55 -24.81
C VAL A 156 -11.38 17.31 -23.78
N PRO A 157 -10.36 16.69 -23.15
CA PRO A 157 -9.53 17.41 -22.20
C PRO A 157 -8.64 18.43 -22.93
N LYS A 158 -8.39 19.58 -22.31
CA LYS A 158 -7.43 20.56 -22.82
C LYS A 158 -6.06 19.89 -23.02
N PRO A 159 -5.33 20.18 -24.12
CA PRO A 159 -3.96 19.71 -24.31
C PRO A 159 -3.04 20.08 -23.14
N MET A 160 -1.98 19.30 -22.97
CA MET A 160 -0.87 19.65 -22.09
C MET A 160 -0.07 20.82 -22.70
N SER A 161 0.76 21.50 -21.91
CA SER A 161 1.52 22.70 -22.33
C SER A 161 2.49 22.44 -23.50
N ASP A 162 2.84 21.19 -23.75
CA ASP A 162 3.66 20.72 -24.87
C ASP A 162 2.83 20.22 -26.08
N GLY A 163 1.53 20.49 -26.10
CA GLY A 163 0.59 20.10 -27.15
C GLY A 163 0.12 18.65 -27.10
N ARG A 164 0.61 17.81 -26.17
CA ARG A 164 0.18 16.41 -26.06
C ARG A 164 -1.24 16.29 -25.51
N THR A 165 -1.96 15.25 -25.95
CA THR A 165 -3.29 14.92 -25.40
C THR A 165 -3.20 14.42 -23.96
N ARG A 166 -4.21 14.77 -23.14
CA ARG A 166 -4.38 14.25 -21.77
C ARG A 166 -5.26 12.99 -21.69
N ILE A 167 -5.62 12.41 -22.85
CA ILE A 167 -6.20 11.07 -22.94
C ILE A 167 -5.09 10.02 -22.76
N GLN A 168 -5.35 9.00 -21.95
CA GLN A 168 -4.40 7.97 -21.54
C GLN A 168 -5.01 6.58 -21.76
N ALA A 169 -4.15 5.62 -22.12
CA ALA A 169 -4.54 4.22 -22.31
C ALA A 169 -4.62 3.48 -20.97
N HIS A 170 -5.84 3.27 -20.49
CA HIS A 170 -6.12 2.43 -19.32
C HIS A 170 -6.12 0.95 -19.71
N HIS A 171 -5.53 0.11 -18.87
CA HIS A 171 -5.43 -1.33 -19.09
C HIS A 171 -6.24 -2.05 -18.01
N ASP A 172 -7.43 -2.52 -18.37
CA ASP A 172 -8.25 -3.38 -17.49
C ASP A 172 -7.61 -4.77 -17.33
N ASP A 173 -6.88 -5.21 -18.37
CA ASP A 173 -6.24 -6.50 -18.49
C ASP A 173 -4.86 -6.31 -19.13
N TYR A 174 -3.81 -6.38 -18.31
CA TYR A 174 -2.43 -6.13 -18.76
C TYR A 174 -1.87 -7.21 -19.69
N ASP A 175 -2.49 -8.39 -19.75
CA ASP A 175 -2.12 -9.47 -20.66
C ASP A 175 -2.70 -9.26 -22.07
N LYS A 176 -3.65 -8.33 -22.22
CA LYS A 176 -4.21 -7.88 -23.51
C LYS A 176 -3.79 -6.42 -23.82
N PRO A 177 -2.49 -6.15 -24.04
CA PRO A 177 -1.92 -4.79 -24.08
C PRO A 177 -2.38 -3.87 -25.23
N LEU A 178 -3.18 -4.35 -26.18
CA LEU A 178 -3.81 -3.52 -27.21
C LEU A 178 -5.31 -3.29 -26.97
N LYS A 179 -5.90 -3.99 -25.98
CA LYS A 179 -7.29 -3.79 -25.54
C LYS A 179 -7.26 -2.80 -24.37
N VAL A 180 -7.31 -1.52 -24.71
CA VAL A 180 -7.22 -0.41 -23.76
C VAL A 180 -8.48 0.46 -23.83
N ARG A 181 -8.85 1.08 -22.70
CA ARG A 181 -9.85 2.15 -22.65
C ARG A 181 -9.16 3.51 -22.69
N TRP A 182 -9.68 4.44 -23.49
CA TRP A 182 -9.14 5.78 -23.60
C TRP A 182 -9.78 6.73 -22.60
N LEU A 183 -9.09 6.99 -21.49
CA LEU A 183 -9.61 7.78 -20.37
C LEU A 183 -8.86 9.11 -20.23
N CYS A 184 -9.54 10.19 -19.87
CA CYS A 184 -8.86 11.38 -19.38
C CYS A 184 -8.16 11.07 -18.04
N GLN A 185 -7.11 11.81 -17.73
CA GLN A 185 -6.29 11.61 -16.52
C GLN A 185 -7.10 11.50 -15.21
N GLU A 186 -8.17 12.28 -15.06
CA GLU A 186 -9.06 12.24 -13.88
C GLU A 186 -9.85 10.93 -13.79
N CYS A 187 -10.49 10.51 -14.88
CA CYS A 187 -11.19 9.22 -14.94
C CYS A 187 -10.23 8.03 -14.78
N HIS A 188 -9.02 8.13 -15.36
CA HIS A 188 -7.97 7.11 -15.25
C HIS A 188 -7.56 6.89 -13.78
N HIS A 189 -7.26 7.97 -13.04
CA HIS A 189 -6.97 7.86 -11.60
C HIS A 189 -8.18 7.38 -10.79
N GLY A 190 -9.40 7.75 -11.20
CA GLY A 190 -10.64 7.30 -10.57
C GLY A 190 -10.81 5.78 -10.57
N GLN A 191 -10.37 5.07 -11.62
CA GLN A 191 -10.41 3.60 -11.68
C GLN A 191 -9.50 2.92 -10.65
N HIS A 192 -8.56 3.65 -10.03
CA HIS A 192 -7.59 3.10 -9.07
C HIS A 192 -7.89 3.44 -7.60
N LYS A 193 -9.05 4.06 -7.29
CA LYS A 193 -9.47 4.31 -5.90
C LYS A 193 -10.33 3.15 -5.34
N PRO A 194 -10.03 2.60 -4.16
CA PRO A 194 -10.88 1.61 -3.50
C PRO A 194 -12.17 2.24 -2.92
N ARG A 195 -13.25 1.45 -2.83
CA ARG A 195 -14.50 1.77 -2.12
C ARG A 195 -14.49 1.12 -0.72
N GLY A 196 -15.20 1.67 0.27
CA GLY A 196 -15.25 1.04 1.59
C GLY A 196 -16.16 1.67 2.66
N GLU A 197 -16.49 0.80 3.64
CA GLU A 197 -17.40 0.91 4.78
C GLU A 197 -16.88 -0.06 5.90
N GLY A 198 -17.24 -0.04 7.19
CA GLY A 198 -18.08 0.86 8.01
C GLY A 198 -19.14 0.10 8.84
N GLY A 199 -19.06 -0.11 10.17
CA GLY A 199 -17.98 0.11 11.16
C GLY A 199 -18.52 0.58 12.54
N GLN A 200 -18.33 -0.18 13.63
CA GLN A 200 -18.79 0.20 15.00
C GLN A 200 -17.74 -0.07 16.12
N ARG A 201 -18.06 0.37 17.36
CA ARG A 201 -17.14 0.98 18.37
C ARG A 201 -16.62 0.05 19.49
N GLU A 202 -15.39 0.27 19.97
CA GLU A 202 -14.95 -0.02 21.37
C GLU A 202 -13.63 0.67 21.73
N SER A 203 -13.57 1.42 22.85
CA SER A 203 -12.42 2.18 23.43
C SER A 203 -11.30 2.58 22.44
N ILE A 204 -11.54 3.63 21.65
CA ILE A 204 -10.73 4.00 20.48
C ILE A 204 -9.95 5.28 20.76
N ALA A 205 -8.62 5.23 20.71
CA ALA A 205 -7.80 6.44 20.59
C ALA A 205 -8.23 7.20 19.31
N PRO A 206 -8.58 8.51 19.38
CA PRO A 206 -9.31 9.16 18.31
C PRO A 206 -8.56 9.11 16.98
N ALA A 207 -9.31 8.95 15.88
CA ALA A 207 -8.72 8.78 14.55
C ALA A 207 -7.86 10.00 14.15
N VAL A 208 -6.64 9.71 13.71
CA VAL A 208 -5.61 10.69 13.33
C VAL A 208 -5.41 10.72 11.81
N ASP A 209 -5.04 11.87 11.29
CA ASP A 209 -4.62 12.05 9.90
C ASP A 209 -3.15 11.62 9.71
N VAL A 210 -2.33 11.86 10.76
CA VAL A 210 -0.88 11.65 10.77
C VAL A 210 -0.46 11.03 12.09
N LEU A 211 0.51 10.11 12.03
CA LEU A 211 1.29 9.68 13.20
C LEU A 211 2.66 10.34 13.12
N VAL A 212 3.09 10.93 14.23
CA VAL A 212 4.48 11.34 14.46
C VAL A 212 5.06 10.49 15.58
N GLY A 213 6.38 10.49 15.73
CA GLY A 213 6.97 9.83 16.87
C GLY A 213 8.49 9.87 16.95
N GLY A 214 8.98 9.68 18.17
CA GLY A 214 10.39 9.46 18.47
C GLY A 214 10.88 8.08 18.02
N PHE A 215 12.16 7.83 18.31
CA PHE A 215 12.73 6.48 18.23
C PHE A 215 12.63 5.83 19.63
N PRO A 216 12.14 4.58 19.75
CA PRO A 216 12.01 3.87 21.02
C PRO A 216 13.34 3.35 21.58
#